data_AF-A0A6L9QV09-F1
#
_entry.id   AF-A0A6L9QV09-F1
#
_cell.length_a   1.000
_cell.length_b   1.000
_cell.length_c   1.000
_cell.angle_alpha   90.00
_cell.angle_beta   90.00
_cell.angle_gamma   90.00
#
_symmetry.space_group_name_H-M   'P 1'
#
loop_
_entity.id
_entity.type
_entity.pdbx_description
1 polymer ?
#
loop_
_entity_poly.entity_id
_entity_poly.type
_entity_poly.pdbx_seq_one_letter_code
_entity_poly.pdbx_strand_id
1 'polypeptide(L)'
;MTDPGPAPITAGGPLSEGDPFSPYDVGTFAGVPRANSENRAQARAAILGIPFDTGTNARRIGCRQGPEHIRRSAPPERRFLFHSDRDAIAELNVVDYGNVGVVPGKVEQAFPAIERAVSAILDHGTLPVTMGGDGSVSLPQLRAVSRRFPDLAVVHVDAHTDAFDVPGAGPYTTSTTFLRAEEEGLVGRESVVHVGPRGLGIAPDGTASAVAAERHRVISSDEFCAHGPAAVADDIVAMLSGRPVYLCWDMDFFDPSAAPGVASPEWGGPDVRSALAFLRLLWRLDIVHVDVNTVSPPHDLHETTGNLAARVIFECLDLAASRR
;
A
#
# COMPACT_ATOMS: atom_id res chain seq x y z
N MET A 1 -19.56 -49.18 7.67
CA MET A 1 -18.43 -48.55 8.37
C MET A 1 -18.20 -47.25 7.63
N THR A 2 -18.78 -46.17 8.15
CA THR A 2 -18.94 -44.88 7.49
C THR A 2 -17.60 -44.14 7.48
N ASP A 3 -17.18 -43.75 6.29
CA ASP A 3 -16.03 -42.89 6.02
C ASP A 3 -16.24 -41.53 6.70
N PRO A 4 -15.36 -41.09 7.62
CA PRO A 4 -15.47 -39.76 8.18
C PRO A 4 -14.96 -38.78 7.12
N GLY A 5 -15.90 -38.10 6.45
CA GLY A 5 -15.58 -37.00 5.54
C GLY A 5 -14.69 -35.94 6.20
N PRO A 6 -14.00 -35.10 5.40
CA PRO A 6 -13.08 -34.10 5.92
C PRO A 6 -13.80 -33.19 6.94
N ALA A 7 -13.18 -33.02 8.10
CA ALA A 7 -13.74 -32.23 9.19
C ALA A 7 -13.98 -30.77 8.76
N PRO A 8 -15.07 -30.13 9.20
CA PRO A 8 -15.31 -28.73 8.91
C PRO A 8 -14.25 -27.88 9.60
N ILE A 9 -13.64 -26.96 8.84
CA ILE A 9 -12.68 -25.99 9.36
C ILE A 9 -13.47 -24.95 10.16
N THR A 10 -13.47 -25.06 11.49
CA THR A 10 -13.99 -24.02 12.37
C THR A 10 -13.05 -22.82 12.36
N ALA A 11 -13.61 -21.61 12.39
CA ALA A 11 -12.88 -20.35 12.47
C ALA A 11 -11.76 -20.41 13.54
N GLY A 12 -10.51 -20.17 13.13
CA GLY A 12 -9.36 -20.03 14.03
C GLY A 12 -8.32 -21.16 14.08
N GLY A 13 -8.22 -22.04 13.08
CA GLY A 13 -7.11 -23.01 12.98
C GLY A 13 -5.87 -22.45 12.26
N PRO A 14 -4.64 -22.84 12.64
CA PRO A 14 -3.41 -22.32 12.04
C PRO A 14 -3.33 -22.73 10.57
N LEU A 15 -2.91 -21.77 9.77
CA LEU A 15 -2.56 -21.97 8.38
C LEU A 15 -1.50 -23.09 8.29
N SER A 16 -1.62 -23.97 7.29
CA SER A 16 -0.74 -25.15 7.15
C SER A 16 0.74 -24.79 7.07
N GLU A 17 1.64 -25.71 7.42
CA GLU A 17 3.09 -25.54 7.18
C GLU A 17 3.35 -25.12 5.72
N GLY A 18 3.95 -23.94 5.53
CA GLY A 18 4.24 -23.36 4.20
C GLY A 18 3.29 -22.24 3.76
N ASP A 19 2.22 -21.97 4.50
CA ASP A 19 1.33 -20.83 4.24
C ASP A 19 2.07 -19.50 4.54
N PRO A 20 2.02 -18.51 3.62
CA PRO A 20 2.71 -17.25 3.82
C PRO A 20 2.08 -16.32 4.89
N PHE A 21 0.93 -16.63 5.49
CA PHE A 21 0.33 -15.76 6.53
C PHE A 21 0.71 -16.14 7.97
N SER A 22 0.70 -15.15 8.85
CA SER A 22 1.14 -15.22 10.24
C SER A 22 0.12 -15.96 11.12
N PRO A 23 0.58 -16.81 12.06
CA PRO A 23 -0.31 -17.53 12.98
C PRO A 23 -0.81 -16.67 14.16
N TYR A 24 -0.31 -15.45 14.33
CA TYR A 24 -0.73 -14.56 15.41
C TYR A 24 -2.06 -13.88 15.07
N ASP A 25 -3.07 -14.05 15.93
CA ASP A 25 -4.37 -13.39 15.78
C ASP A 25 -4.25 -11.91 16.14
N VAL A 26 -4.22 -11.09 15.10
CA VAL A 26 -4.37 -9.63 15.15
C VAL A 26 -5.85 -9.30 14.98
N GLY A 27 -6.33 -8.11 15.33
CA GLY A 27 -7.72 -7.74 15.01
C GLY A 27 -8.04 -7.91 13.51
N THR A 28 -9.29 -7.68 13.10
CA THR A 28 -9.61 -7.51 11.67
C THR A 28 -9.89 -6.04 11.37
N PHE A 29 -9.49 -5.59 10.18
CA PHE A 29 -9.78 -4.24 9.73
C PHE A 29 -11.29 -4.02 9.66
N ALA A 30 -11.82 -2.98 10.30
CA ALA A 30 -13.25 -2.65 10.28
C ALA A 30 -14.18 -3.79 10.74
N GLY A 31 -13.67 -4.74 11.54
CA GLY A 31 -14.43 -5.89 12.01
C GLY A 31 -14.88 -6.86 10.90
N VAL A 32 -14.26 -6.82 9.71
CA VAL A 32 -14.61 -7.74 8.61
C VAL A 32 -14.25 -9.19 8.95
N PRO A 33 -14.89 -10.19 8.33
CA PRO A 33 -14.57 -11.60 8.57
C PRO A 33 -13.12 -11.94 8.22
N ARG A 34 -12.49 -12.79 9.04
CA ARG A 34 -11.22 -13.43 8.67
C ARG A 34 -11.43 -14.32 7.44
N ALA A 35 -10.49 -14.28 6.50
CA ALA A 35 -10.52 -15.12 5.32
C ALA A 35 -10.49 -16.62 5.68
N ASN A 36 -11.32 -17.41 5.01
CA ASN A 36 -11.38 -18.86 5.11
C ASN A 36 -11.70 -19.45 3.72
N SER A 37 -11.80 -20.78 3.62
CA SER A 37 -12.04 -21.46 2.34
C SER A 37 -13.35 -21.06 1.64
N GLU A 38 -14.38 -20.66 2.40
CA GLU A 38 -15.71 -20.34 1.90
C GLU A 38 -15.81 -18.88 1.44
N ASN A 39 -15.43 -17.93 2.31
CA ASN A 39 -15.63 -16.51 2.04
C ASN A 39 -14.61 -15.95 1.03
N ARG A 40 -13.41 -16.52 0.93
CA ARG A 40 -12.38 -16.06 -0.02
C ARG A 40 -12.79 -16.25 -1.48
N ALA A 41 -13.65 -17.23 -1.77
CA ALA A 41 -14.14 -17.47 -3.12
C ALA A 41 -15.17 -16.42 -3.58
N GLN A 42 -15.75 -15.66 -2.64
CA GLN A 42 -16.75 -14.63 -2.90
C GLN A 42 -16.22 -13.21 -2.67
N ALA A 43 -15.06 -13.09 -2.04
CA ALA A 43 -14.38 -11.84 -1.77
C ALA A 43 -13.99 -11.16 -3.08
N ARG A 44 -14.20 -9.84 -3.14
CA ARG A 44 -13.77 -8.99 -4.26
C ARG A 44 -12.64 -8.05 -3.86
N ALA A 45 -12.46 -7.82 -2.56
CA ALA A 45 -11.28 -7.19 -2.00
C ALA A 45 -10.82 -7.91 -0.72
N ALA A 46 -9.52 -7.91 -0.47
CA ALA A 46 -8.89 -8.57 0.66
C ALA A 46 -7.90 -7.65 1.36
N ILE A 47 -8.08 -7.46 2.66
CA ILE A 47 -7.12 -6.76 3.50
C ILE A 47 -5.96 -7.69 3.83
N LEU A 48 -4.72 -7.22 3.66
CA LEU A 48 -3.51 -7.96 4.04
C LEU A 48 -2.51 -7.05 4.75
N GLY A 49 -2.08 -7.41 5.95
CA GLY A 49 -1.05 -6.67 6.67
C GLY A 49 0.37 -7.14 6.33
N ILE A 50 1.32 -6.22 6.16
CA ILE A 50 2.73 -6.54 5.92
C ILE A 50 3.58 -5.99 7.08
N PRO A 51 3.78 -6.75 8.17
CA PRO A 51 4.48 -6.27 9.36
C PRO A 51 6.01 -6.33 9.19
N PHE A 52 6.55 -5.60 8.21
CA PHE A 52 7.97 -5.62 7.87
C PHE A 52 8.58 -4.22 7.83
N ASP A 53 9.79 -4.05 8.36
CA ASP A 53 10.63 -2.93 7.98
C ASP A 53 12.08 -3.42 7.85
N THR A 54 12.80 -2.79 6.93
CA THR A 54 14.25 -2.99 6.71
C THR A 54 15.06 -2.43 7.87
N GLY A 55 14.52 -1.44 8.59
CA GLY A 55 15.18 -0.77 9.69
C GLY A 55 16.35 0.12 9.25
N THR A 56 16.34 0.59 8.00
CA THR A 56 17.41 1.44 7.42
C THR A 56 17.43 2.85 8.00
N ASN A 57 16.28 3.38 8.44
CA ASN A 57 16.24 4.68 9.11
C ASN A 57 16.85 4.58 10.51
N ALA A 58 17.95 5.29 10.74
CA ALA A 58 18.72 5.22 11.99
C ALA A 58 17.97 5.72 13.24
N ARG A 59 16.88 6.48 13.06
CA ARG A 59 16.14 7.11 14.17
C ARG A 59 14.69 6.67 14.27
N ARG A 60 14.08 6.33 13.13
CA ARG A 60 12.63 6.12 13.02
C ARG A 60 12.30 4.74 12.47
N ILE A 61 12.38 3.74 13.35
CA ILE A 61 12.03 2.34 13.08
C ILE A 61 10.67 2.04 13.72
N GLY A 62 9.82 1.26 13.04
CA GLY A 62 8.52 0.91 13.62
C GLY A 62 7.42 0.52 12.64
N CYS A 63 7.64 0.66 11.33
CA CYS A 63 6.59 0.41 10.33
C CYS A 63 6.09 -1.04 10.32
N ARG A 64 6.88 -2.00 10.85
CA ARG A 64 6.42 -3.37 11.12
C ARG A 64 5.20 -3.46 12.04
N GLN A 65 4.93 -2.44 12.86
CA GLN A 65 3.77 -2.37 13.74
C GLN A 65 2.56 -1.68 13.07
N GLY A 66 2.77 -1.08 11.90
CA GLY A 66 1.76 -0.35 11.12
C GLY A 66 0.47 -1.13 10.88
N PRO A 67 0.50 -2.38 10.38
CA PRO A 67 -0.74 -3.10 10.03
C PRO A 67 -1.69 -3.24 11.23
N GLU A 68 -1.16 -3.60 12.38
CA GLU A 68 -1.92 -3.80 13.60
C GLU A 68 -2.44 -2.45 14.16
N HIS A 69 -1.64 -1.38 14.04
CA HIS A 69 -2.08 -0.04 14.42
C HIS A 69 -3.22 0.49 13.53
N ILE A 70 -3.15 0.26 12.22
CA ILE A 70 -4.20 0.64 11.27
C ILE A 70 -5.50 -0.12 11.56
N ARG A 71 -5.42 -1.43 11.85
CA ARG A 71 -6.61 -2.22 12.23
C ARG A 71 -7.31 -1.67 13.47
N ARG A 72 -6.56 -1.34 14.52
CA ARG A 72 -7.14 -0.72 15.73
C ARG A 72 -7.77 0.65 15.46
N SER A 73 -7.28 1.36 14.46
CA SER A 73 -7.78 2.67 14.04
C SER A 73 -9.00 2.60 13.10
N ALA A 74 -9.44 1.38 12.74
CA ALA A 74 -10.57 1.13 11.83
C ALA A 74 -11.71 0.41 12.56
N PRO A 75 -12.51 1.10 13.39
CA PRO A 75 -13.63 0.49 14.10
C PRO A 75 -14.81 0.20 13.14
N PRO A 76 -15.54 -0.93 13.31
CA PRO A 76 -16.64 -1.34 12.42
C PRO A 76 -17.78 -0.32 12.34
N GLU A 77 -17.99 0.47 13.39
CA GLU A 77 -19.06 1.46 13.48
C GLU A 77 -18.86 2.67 12.55
N ARG A 78 -17.63 2.87 12.04
CA ARG A 78 -17.27 4.02 11.20
C ARG A 78 -16.93 3.64 9.76
N ARG A 79 -17.54 2.58 9.24
CA ARG A 79 -17.27 2.06 7.88
C ARG A 79 -17.90 2.83 6.71
N PHE A 80 -18.84 3.73 6.98
CA PHE A 80 -19.53 4.51 5.95
C PHE A 80 -18.85 5.86 5.72
N LEU A 81 -18.51 6.16 4.46
CA LEU A 81 -17.98 7.46 4.08
C LEU A 81 -19.14 8.45 3.92
N PHE A 82 -19.08 9.61 4.59
CA PHE A 82 -20.16 10.60 4.54
C PHE A 82 -20.53 11.08 3.11
N HIS A 83 -19.60 11.02 2.16
CA HIS A 83 -19.80 11.48 0.78
C HIS A 83 -20.30 10.36 -0.16
N SER A 84 -20.40 9.13 0.33
CA SER A 84 -20.81 7.95 -0.43
C SER A 84 -22.00 7.27 0.24
N ASP A 85 -23.04 6.97 -0.53
CA ASP A 85 -24.22 6.23 -0.04
C ASP A 85 -23.99 4.70 -0.01
N ARG A 86 -22.75 4.24 -0.23
CA ARG A 86 -22.39 2.83 -0.39
C ARG A 86 -21.86 2.21 0.89
N ASP A 87 -22.12 0.91 1.02
CA ASP A 87 -21.38 0.06 1.94
C ASP A 87 -20.32 -0.71 1.16
N ALA A 88 -19.20 -0.05 0.85
CA ALA A 88 -18.13 -0.64 0.04
C ALA A 88 -17.61 -1.97 0.62
N ILE A 89 -17.60 -2.11 1.95
CA ILE A 89 -17.21 -3.35 2.63
C ILE A 89 -18.16 -4.50 2.27
N ALA A 90 -19.48 -4.24 2.33
CA ALA A 90 -20.48 -5.24 1.97
C ALA A 90 -20.51 -5.53 0.47
N GLU A 91 -20.47 -4.50 -0.38
CA GLU A 91 -20.49 -4.64 -1.85
C GLU A 91 -19.30 -5.46 -2.39
N LEU A 92 -18.13 -5.32 -1.75
CA LEU A 92 -16.92 -6.05 -2.12
C LEU A 92 -16.73 -7.37 -1.37
N ASN A 93 -17.64 -7.76 -0.47
CA ASN A 93 -17.45 -8.91 0.42
C ASN A 93 -16.05 -8.92 1.05
N VAL A 94 -15.62 -7.78 1.63
CA VAL A 94 -14.25 -7.64 2.11
C VAL A 94 -13.93 -8.67 3.18
N VAL A 95 -12.78 -9.32 3.06
CA VAL A 95 -12.23 -10.25 4.05
C VAL A 95 -10.84 -9.81 4.48
N ASP A 96 -10.43 -10.17 5.69
CA ASP A 96 -9.08 -9.90 6.21
C ASP A 96 -8.24 -11.18 6.20
N TYR A 97 -7.11 -11.18 5.49
CA TYR A 97 -6.18 -12.32 5.38
C TYR A 97 -5.17 -12.39 6.54
N GLY A 98 -5.25 -11.47 7.50
CA GLY A 98 -4.26 -11.36 8.58
C GLY A 98 -2.99 -10.69 8.10
N ASN A 99 -1.86 -11.15 8.61
CA ASN A 99 -0.54 -10.59 8.27
C ASN A 99 0.27 -11.58 7.46
N VAL A 100 1.20 -11.11 6.63
CA VAL A 100 2.25 -11.96 6.09
C VAL A 100 3.18 -12.42 7.22
N GLY A 101 3.55 -13.70 7.23
CA GLY A 101 4.57 -14.28 8.09
C GLY A 101 5.97 -13.87 7.62
N VAL A 102 6.48 -12.77 8.16
CA VAL A 102 7.78 -12.19 7.80
C VAL A 102 8.73 -12.12 8.99
N VAL A 103 10.03 -12.11 8.70
CA VAL A 103 11.08 -11.84 9.70
C VAL A 103 11.61 -10.43 9.45
N PRO A 104 11.45 -9.49 10.40
CA PRO A 104 11.89 -8.11 10.21
C PRO A 104 13.39 -7.99 9.90
N GLY A 105 13.77 -7.07 9.00
CA GLY A 105 15.15 -6.86 8.57
C GLY A 105 15.77 -8.00 7.74
N LYS A 106 15.04 -9.09 7.45
CA LYS A 106 15.51 -10.21 6.63
C LYS A 106 14.82 -10.21 5.26
N VAL A 107 15.27 -9.30 4.39
CA VAL A 107 14.73 -9.12 3.03
C VAL A 107 14.62 -10.43 2.25
N GLU A 108 15.69 -11.24 2.25
CA GLU A 108 15.74 -12.53 1.53
C GLU A 108 14.65 -13.54 1.95
N GLN A 109 14.11 -13.40 3.15
CA GLN A 109 13.01 -14.23 3.65
C GLN A 109 11.66 -13.53 3.47
N ALA A 110 11.60 -12.23 3.77
CA ALA A 110 10.37 -11.45 3.77
C ALA A 110 9.83 -11.22 2.35
N PHE A 111 10.68 -10.85 1.39
CA PHE A 111 10.23 -10.49 0.03
C PHE A 111 9.54 -11.68 -0.67
N PRO A 112 10.12 -12.90 -0.70
CA PRO A 112 9.43 -14.05 -1.25
C PRO A 112 8.11 -14.39 -0.52
N ALA A 113 8.03 -14.15 0.80
CA ALA A 113 6.81 -14.41 1.55
C ALA A 113 5.69 -13.41 1.19
N ILE A 114 6.02 -12.12 1.11
CA ILE A 114 5.10 -11.06 0.69
C ILE A 114 4.59 -11.33 -0.72
N GLU A 115 5.50 -11.66 -1.63
CA GLU A 115 5.18 -11.96 -3.02
C GLU A 115 4.22 -13.15 -3.16
N ARG A 116 4.43 -14.23 -2.39
CA ARG A 116 3.52 -15.39 -2.35
C ARG A 116 2.16 -15.02 -1.77
N ALA A 117 2.13 -14.25 -0.69
CA ALA A 117 0.88 -13.82 -0.04
C ALA A 117 0.00 -13.00 -0.99
N VAL A 118 0.59 -12.04 -1.71
CA VAL A 118 -0.13 -11.22 -2.70
C VAL A 118 -0.56 -12.05 -3.90
N SER A 119 0.31 -12.93 -4.41
CA SER A 119 -0.04 -13.83 -5.52
C SER A 119 -1.26 -14.70 -5.17
N ALA A 120 -1.31 -15.25 -3.94
CA ALA A 120 -2.43 -16.08 -3.50
C ALA A 120 -3.79 -15.33 -3.47
N ILE A 121 -3.80 -14.03 -3.17
CA ILE A 121 -5.01 -13.20 -3.23
C ILE A 121 -5.39 -12.94 -4.70
N LEU A 122 -4.41 -12.58 -5.54
CA LEU A 122 -4.61 -12.30 -6.96
C LEU A 122 -5.12 -13.53 -7.74
N ASP A 123 -4.68 -14.74 -7.37
CA ASP A 123 -5.11 -16.00 -7.99
C ASP A 123 -6.61 -16.27 -7.78
N HIS A 124 -7.21 -15.70 -6.73
CA HIS A 124 -8.66 -15.72 -6.50
C HIS A 124 -9.42 -14.60 -7.24
N GLY A 125 -8.73 -13.78 -8.05
CA GLY A 125 -9.34 -12.62 -8.73
C GLY A 125 -9.81 -11.53 -7.75
N THR A 126 -9.26 -11.53 -6.54
CA THR A 126 -9.58 -10.59 -5.46
C THR A 126 -8.61 -9.41 -5.49
N LEU A 127 -9.10 -8.18 -5.31
CA LEU A 127 -8.25 -6.98 -5.17
C LEU A 127 -7.49 -7.03 -3.84
N PRO A 128 -6.14 -7.09 -3.85
CA PRO A 128 -5.37 -6.94 -2.62
C PRO A 128 -5.36 -5.48 -2.19
N VAL A 129 -5.69 -5.24 -0.93
CA VAL A 129 -5.55 -3.96 -0.24
C VAL A 129 -4.61 -4.19 0.93
N THR A 130 -3.33 -3.92 0.68
CA THR A 130 -2.27 -4.18 1.64
C THR A 130 -2.05 -2.97 2.52
N MET A 131 -1.57 -3.24 3.73
CA MET A 131 -1.26 -2.19 4.70
C MET A 131 -0.02 -2.48 5.51
N GLY A 132 0.78 -1.44 5.71
CA GLY A 132 1.91 -1.39 6.62
C GLY A 132 3.22 -1.88 6.02
N GLY A 133 4.22 -1.86 6.89
CA GLY A 133 5.62 -1.99 6.54
C GLY A 133 6.21 -0.68 6.02
N ASP A 134 7.52 -0.64 5.77
CA ASP A 134 8.16 0.52 5.13
C ASP A 134 8.03 0.45 3.60
N GLY A 135 8.38 1.53 2.88
CA GLY A 135 8.27 1.59 1.40
C GLY A 135 9.02 0.48 0.63
N SER A 136 9.90 -0.29 1.28
CA SER A 136 10.56 -1.44 0.62
C SER A 136 9.60 -2.60 0.32
N VAL A 137 8.48 -2.68 1.06
CA VAL A 137 7.50 -3.77 0.90
C VAL A 137 6.78 -3.70 -0.44
N SER A 138 6.80 -2.57 -1.15
CA SER A 138 6.14 -2.44 -2.45
C SER A 138 6.86 -3.25 -3.54
N LEU A 139 8.19 -3.46 -3.46
CA LEU A 139 8.93 -4.25 -4.46
C LEU A 139 8.42 -5.70 -4.59
N PRO A 140 8.34 -6.53 -3.52
CA PRO A 140 7.81 -7.88 -3.64
C PRO A 140 6.32 -7.93 -4.00
N GLN A 141 5.54 -6.90 -3.68
CA GLN A 141 4.15 -6.79 -4.13
C GLN A 141 4.09 -6.55 -5.65
N LEU A 142 4.90 -5.63 -6.17
CA LEU A 142 5.03 -5.38 -7.61
C LEU A 142 5.44 -6.64 -8.38
N ARG A 143 6.36 -7.46 -7.84
CA ARG A 143 6.73 -8.76 -8.43
C ARG A 143 5.54 -9.70 -8.60
N ALA A 144 4.62 -9.71 -7.64
CA ALA A 144 3.40 -10.52 -7.72
C ALA A 144 2.40 -9.95 -8.74
N VAL A 145 2.16 -8.63 -8.68
CA VAL A 145 1.15 -7.95 -9.50
C VAL A 145 1.55 -7.91 -10.98
N SER A 146 2.81 -7.59 -11.30
CA SER A 146 3.28 -7.49 -12.69
C SER A 146 3.19 -8.81 -13.46
N ARG A 147 3.38 -9.95 -12.77
CA ARG A 147 3.16 -11.28 -13.38
C ARG A 147 1.72 -11.51 -13.79
N ARG A 148 0.77 -10.97 -13.03
CA ARG A 148 -0.67 -11.09 -13.31
C ARG A 148 -1.14 -10.06 -14.34
N PHE A 149 -0.48 -8.90 -14.40
CA PHE A 149 -0.82 -7.75 -15.21
C PHE A 149 0.42 -7.22 -15.97
N PRO A 150 0.72 -7.75 -17.17
CA PRO A 150 1.96 -7.42 -17.91
C PRO A 150 2.13 -5.97 -18.37
N ASP A 151 1.05 -5.18 -18.42
CA ASP A 151 1.07 -3.75 -18.77
C ASP A 151 0.80 -2.86 -17.54
N LEU A 152 1.37 -3.25 -16.39
CA LEU A 152 1.17 -2.56 -15.12
C LEU A 152 1.73 -1.14 -15.16
N ALA A 153 0.90 -0.19 -14.73
CA ALA A 153 1.32 1.16 -14.37
C ALA A 153 1.30 1.34 -12.86
N VAL A 154 2.04 2.33 -12.36
CA VAL A 154 2.14 2.66 -10.94
C VAL A 154 1.82 4.13 -10.75
N VAL A 155 0.89 4.40 -9.84
CA VAL A 155 0.74 5.72 -9.21
C VAL A 155 1.36 5.61 -7.82
N HIS A 156 2.50 6.28 -7.64
CA HIS A 156 3.23 6.33 -6.38
C HIS A 156 3.01 7.70 -5.72
N VAL A 157 2.25 7.72 -4.63
CA VAL A 157 1.91 8.92 -3.88
C VAL A 157 2.76 8.96 -2.62
N ASP A 158 3.79 9.81 -2.60
CA ASP A 158 4.89 9.77 -1.62
C ASP A 158 5.64 11.13 -1.58
N ALA A 159 6.25 11.49 -0.45
CA ALA A 159 7.19 12.59 -0.36
C ALA A 159 8.55 12.33 -1.04
N HIS A 160 8.83 11.09 -1.43
CA HIS A 160 10.07 10.59 -2.02
C HIS A 160 9.77 9.82 -3.31
N THR A 161 10.78 9.68 -4.17
CA THR A 161 10.63 8.91 -5.41
C THR A 161 10.95 7.44 -5.24
N ASP A 162 11.73 7.09 -4.22
CA ASP A 162 12.19 5.72 -3.96
C ASP A 162 12.79 5.02 -5.19
N ALA A 163 13.47 5.81 -6.02
CA ALA A 163 14.01 5.41 -7.33
C ALA A 163 15.51 5.72 -7.47
N PHE A 164 16.29 5.64 -6.39
CA PHE A 164 17.73 5.93 -6.42
C PHE A 164 18.54 5.05 -5.48
N ASP A 165 19.82 4.86 -5.82
CA ASP A 165 20.76 4.14 -4.99
C ASP A 165 21.29 4.98 -3.83
N VAL A 166 21.45 4.34 -2.67
CA VAL A 166 22.11 4.94 -1.50
C VAL A 166 23.46 4.24 -1.30
N PRO A 167 24.60 4.94 -1.52
CA PRO A 167 25.91 4.34 -1.39
C PRO A 167 26.13 3.68 -0.02
N GLY A 168 26.47 2.38 -0.04
CA GLY A 168 26.75 1.59 1.17
C GLY A 168 25.52 1.05 1.91
N ALA A 169 24.29 1.33 1.46
CA ALA A 169 23.06 0.85 2.12
C ALA A 169 22.55 -0.52 1.61
N GLY A 170 23.23 -1.09 0.61
CA GLY A 170 22.82 -2.36 -0.02
C GLY A 170 21.73 -2.17 -1.09
N PRO A 171 21.35 -3.24 -1.79
CA PRO A 171 20.50 -3.14 -2.97
C PRO A 171 19.01 -2.96 -2.65
N TYR A 172 18.57 -3.29 -1.42
CA TYR A 172 17.17 -3.28 -1.01
C TYR A 172 16.99 -2.40 0.22
N THR A 173 16.58 -1.16 -0.04
CA THR A 173 16.22 -0.13 0.92
C THR A 173 14.88 0.48 0.53
N THR A 174 14.31 1.34 1.37
CA THR A 174 13.12 2.12 1.01
C THR A 174 13.38 2.97 -0.24
N SER A 175 14.54 3.63 -0.33
CA SER A 175 14.89 4.52 -1.44
C SER A 175 15.12 3.85 -2.80
N THR A 176 15.21 2.52 -2.86
CA THR A 176 15.59 1.78 -4.08
C THR A 176 14.42 1.07 -4.77
N THR A 177 13.24 1.06 -4.16
CA THR A 177 12.10 0.22 -4.57
C THR A 177 11.76 0.32 -6.05
N PHE A 178 11.54 1.52 -6.56
CA PHE A 178 11.12 1.74 -7.95
C PHE A 178 12.29 1.67 -8.94
N LEU A 179 13.53 1.89 -8.48
CA LEU A 179 14.72 1.60 -9.27
C LEU A 179 14.83 0.09 -9.53
N ARG A 180 14.66 -0.74 -8.50
CA ARG A 180 14.66 -2.20 -8.65
C ARG A 180 13.48 -2.69 -9.47
N ALA A 181 12.30 -2.09 -9.32
CA ALA A 181 11.14 -2.45 -10.13
C ALA A 181 11.39 -2.21 -11.64
N GLU A 182 12.08 -1.12 -12.01
CA GLU A 182 12.52 -0.88 -13.39
C GLU A 182 13.57 -1.90 -13.84
N GLU A 183 14.63 -2.10 -13.03
CA GLU A 183 15.74 -3.01 -13.36
C GLU A 183 15.31 -4.48 -13.51
N GLU A 184 14.31 -4.90 -12.73
CA GLU A 184 13.71 -6.23 -12.81
C GLU A 184 12.66 -6.35 -13.93
N GLY A 185 12.37 -5.26 -14.65
CA GLY A 185 11.39 -5.25 -15.74
C GLY A 185 9.94 -5.45 -15.27
N LEU A 186 9.64 -5.12 -14.02
CA LEU A 186 8.29 -5.23 -13.46
C LEU A 186 7.36 -4.13 -13.99
N VAL A 187 7.95 -2.97 -14.28
CA VAL A 187 7.28 -1.76 -14.79
C VAL A 187 8.19 -1.05 -15.80
N GLY A 188 7.60 -0.43 -16.81
CA GLY A 188 8.34 0.41 -17.75
C GLY A 188 8.57 1.83 -17.20
N ARG A 189 9.59 2.52 -17.71
CA ARG A 189 9.93 3.92 -17.37
C ARG A 189 8.73 4.87 -17.42
N GLU A 190 8.01 4.87 -18.53
CA GLU A 190 6.84 5.72 -18.76
C GLU A 190 5.57 5.21 -18.03
N SER A 191 5.71 4.19 -17.18
CA SER A 191 4.59 3.56 -16.47
C SER A 191 4.54 3.91 -14.99
N VAL A 192 5.50 4.69 -14.48
CA VAL A 192 5.57 5.11 -13.09
C VAL A 192 5.36 6.62 -13.00
N VAL A 193 4.38 7.01 -12.18
CA VAL A 193 4.11 8.41 -11.83
C VAL A 193 4.30 8.60 -10.34
N HIS A 194 5.26 9.44 -9.96
CA HIS A 194 5.46 9.89 -8.58
C HIS A 194 4.70 11.19 -8.33
N VAL A 195 3.95 11.26 -7.24
CA VAL A 195 3.13 12.42 -6.86
C VAL A 195 3.45 12.82 -5.44
N GLY A 196 3.92 14.04 -5.23
CA GLY A 196 4.30 14.57 -3.92
C GLY A 196 5.78 14.69 -3.59
N PRO A 197 6.77 14.23 -4.39
CA PRO A 197 8.17 14.39 -4.05
C PRO A 197 8.54 15.81 -3.63
N ARG A 198 9.22 15.93 -2.49
CA ARG A 198 9.63 17.19 -1.85
C ARG A 198 10.81 16.97 -0.89
N GLY A 199 11.14 17.98 -0.10
CA GLY A 199 12.13 17.87 0.97
C GLY A 199 13.55 18.25 0.55
N LEU A 200 14.51 17.90 1.40
CA LEU A 200 15.92 18.26 1.22
C LEU A 200 16.64 17.23 0.34
N GLY A 201 17.32 17.71 -0.70
CA GLY A 201 18.11 16.84 -1.58
C GLY A 201 19.30 16.17 -0.87
N ILE A 202 19.61 14.93 -1.26
CA ILE A 202 20.66 14.10 -0.64
C ILE A 202 21.99 14.14 -1.42
N ALA A 203 22.04 14.69 -2.64
CA ALA A 203 23.24 14.61 -3.48
C ALA A 203 23.79 15.98 -3.94
N PRO A 204 25.13 16.12 -4.05
CA PRO A 204 25.78 17.35 -4.54
C PRO A 204 25.71 17.54 -6.07
N ASP A 205 25.28 16.53 -6.83
CA ASP A 205 25.14 16.51 -8.29
C ASP A 205 23.68 16.56 -8.79
N GLY A 206 22.69 16.59 -7.88
CA GLY A 206 21.28 16.73 -8.20
C GLY A 206 20.37 16.35 -7.03
N THR A 207 19.08 16.71 -7.07
CA THR A 207 18.11 16.16 -6.11
C THR A 207 17.71 14.75 -6.53
N ALA A 208 17.33 13.88 -5.59
CA ALA A 208 16.81 12.54 -5.90
C ALA A 208 15.64 12.58 -6.90
N SER A 209 14.84 13.64 -6.84
CA SER A 209 13.77 13.92 -7.80
C SER A 209 14.27 14.18 -9.22
N ALA A 210 15.41 14.86 -9.39
CA ALA A 210 15.99 15.09 -10.72
C ALA A 210 16.45 13.78 -11.37
N VAL A 211 17.10 12.90 -10.59
CA VAL A 211 17.51 11.56 -11.05
C VAL A 211 16.31 10.71 -11.43
N ALA A 212 15.25 10.72 -10.61
CA ALA A 212 14.02 10.00 -10.90
C ALA A 212 13.28 10.57 -12.13
N ALA A 213 13.30 11.88 -12.34
CA ALA A 213 12.65 12.54 -13.47
C ALA A 213 13.29 12.21 -14.84
N GLU A 214 14.52 11.68 -14.87
CA GLU A 214 15.13 11.13 -16.08
C GLU A 214 14.50 9.77 -16.50
N ARG A 215 13.71 9.16 -15.62
CA ARG A 215 13.20 7.79 -15.77
C ARG A 215 11.68 7.74 -15.70
N HIS A 216 11.08 8.47 -14.77
CA HIS A 216 9.66 8.41 -14.41
C HIS A 216 9.03 9.79 -14.51
N ARG A 217 7.69 9.84 -14.56
CA ARG A 217 6.98 11.12 -14.36
C ARG A 217 7.05 11.48 -12.88
N VAL A 218 7.49 12.70 -12.59
CA VAL A 218 7.48 13.27 -11.24
C VAL A 218 6.59 14.51 -11.23
N ILE A 219 5.60 14.53 -10.33
CA ILE A 219 4.74 15.66 -10.01
C ILE A 219 5.09 16.03 -8.57
N SER A 220 5.85 17.11 -8.38
CA SER A 220 6.30 17.52 -7.03
C SER A 220 5.13 17.96 -6.15
N SER A 221 5.35 18.06 -4.83
CA SER A 221 4.34 18.66 -3.93
C SER A 221 3.97 20.10 -4.33
N ASP A 222 4.93 20.87 -4.83
CA ASP A 222 4.69 22.24 -5.31
C ASP A 222 3.81 22.25 -6.56
N GLU A 223 4.06 21.37 -7.53
CA GLU A 223 3.22 21.22 -8.73
C GLU A 223 1.81 20.75 -8.35
N PHE A 224 1.71 19.76 -7.44
CA PHE A 224 0.44 19.27 -6.94
C PHE A 224 -0.39 20.37 -6.27
N CYS A 225 0.23 21.16 -5.40
CA CYS A 225 -0.42 22.27 -4.71
C CYS A 225 -0.79 23.41 -5.67
N ALA A 226 0.04 23.70 -6.67
CA ALA A 226 -0.20 24.77 -7.63
C ALA A 226 -1.33 24.45 -8.62
N HIS A 227 -1.38 23.23 -9.14
CA HIS A 227 -2.39 22.79 -10.11
C HIS A 227 -3.68 22.31 -9.43
N GLY A 228 -3.55 21.81 -8.20
CA GLY A 228 -4.66 21.26 -7.43
C GLY A 228 -5.01 19.82 -7.79
N PRO A 229 -5.77 19.13 -6.90
CA PRO A 229 -6.00 17.70 -6.98
C PRO A 229 -6.73 17.26 -8.26
N ALA A 230 -7.62 18.10 -8.79
CA ALA A 230 -8.40 17.77 -9.98
C ALA A 230 -7.55 17.70 -11.26
N ALA A 231 -6.76 18.75 -11.51
CA ALA A 231 -5.89 18.81 -12.69
C ALA A 231 -4.86 17.68 -12.67
N VAL A 232 -4.23 17.43 -11.52
CA VAL A 232 -3.26 16.32 -11.37
C VAL A 232 -3.92 14.96 -11.63
N ALA A 233 -5.12 14.73 -11.07
CA ALA A 233 -5.83 13.48 -11.32
C ALA A 233 -6.23 13.32 -12.79
N ASP A 234 -6.63 14.40 -13.47
CA ASP A 234 -6.96 14.38 -14.91
C ASP A 234 -5.75 14.00 -15.75
N ASP A 235 -4.58 14.60 -15.47
CA ASP A 235 -3.33 14.30 -16.18
C ASP A 235 -2.90 12.84 -16.00
N ILE A 236 -2.97 12.31 -14.77
CA ILE A 236 -2.64 10.92 -14.47
C ILE A 236 -3.62 9.96 -15.15
N VAL A 237 -4.92 10.26 -15.12
CA VAL A 237 -5.95 9.45 -15.77
C VAL A 237 -5.76 9.44 -17.28
N ALA A 238 -5.46 10.58 -17.89
CA ALA A 238 -5.16 10.65 -19.32
C ALA A 238 -3.93 9.82 -19.69
N MET A 239 -2.88 9.86 -18.85
CA MET A 239 -1.64 9.13 -19.07
C MET A 239 -1.81 7.60 -18.94
N LEU A 240 -2.59 7.14 -17.95
CA LEU A 240 -2.68 5.73 -17.58
C LEU A 240 -3.98 5.05 -18.03
N SER A 241 -4.80 5.74 -18.82
CA SER A 241 -6.10 5.23 -19.28
C SER A 241 -5.98 3.88 -19.96
N GLY A 242 -6.79 2.92 -19.51
CA GLY A 242 -6.87 1.56 -20.07
C GLY A 242 -5.82 0.59 -19.56
N ARG A 243 -4.92 1.02 -18.66
CA ARG A 243 -3.88 0.19 -18.06
C ARG A 243 -4.26 -0.24 -16.64
N PRO A 244 -3.89 -1.46 -16.21
CA PRO A 244 -3.98 -1.84 -14.80
C PRO A 244 -3.02 -1.00 -13.96
N VAL A 245 -3.50 -0.49 -12.82
CA VAL A 245 -2.76 0.43 -11.96
C VAL A 245 -2.51 -0.19 -10.59
N TYR A 246 -1.24 -0.21 -10.19
CA TYR A 246 -0.80 -0.36 -8.81
C TYR A 246 -0.85 1.00 -8.13
N LEU A 247 -1.72 1.17 -7.13
CA LEU A 247 -1.75 2.38 -6.31
C LEU A 247 -0.89 2.17 -5.06
N CYS A 248 0.26 2.83 -5.02
CA CYS A 248 1.12 2.92 -3.84
C CYS A 248 0.85 4.25 -3.13
N TRP A 249 0.40 4.20 -1.89
CA TRP A 249 0.14 5.35 -1.05
C TRP A 249 1.05 5.31 0.18
N ASP A 250 2.14 6.06 0.12
CA ASP A 250 2.98 6.32 1.28
C ASP A 250 2.32 7.38 2.16
N MET A 251 2.20 7.09 3.45
CA MET A 251 1.58 7.98 4.41
C MET A 251 2.40 9.25 4.68
N ASP A 252 3.68 9.28 4.33
CA ASP A 252 4.50 10.48 4.40
C ASP A 252 4.24 11.48 3.27
N PHE A 253 3.40 11.12 2.29
CA PHE A 253 2.84 12.08 1.33
C PHE A 253 2.16 13.25 2.04
N PHE A 254 1.40 12.98 3.11
CA PHE A 254 0.76 14.00 3.90
C PHE A 254 1.78 14.82 4.68
N ASP A 255 1.44 16.10 4.95
CA ASP A 255 2.28 16.92 5.82
C ASP A 255 2.41 16.30 7.23
N PRO A 256 3.58 16.40 7.90
CA PRO A 256 3.78 15.87 9.25
C PRO A 256 2.81 16.43 10.31
N SER A 257 2.19 17.58 10.05
CA SER A 257 1.10 18.10 10.89
C SER A 257 -0.16 17.20 10.91
N ALA A 258 -0.34 16.35 9.90
CA ALA A 258 -1.44 15.40 9.78
C ALA A 258 -1.00 13.94 9.88
N ALA A 259 0.21 13.60 9.43
CA ALA A 259 0.78 12.25 9.49
C ALA A 259 2.16 12.22 10.15
N PRO A 260 2.27 12.54 11.46
CA PRO A 260 3.57 12.57 12.15
C PRO A 260 4.19 11.18 12.32
N GLY A 261 3.37 10.12 12.27
CA GLY A 261 3.72 8.73 12.56
C GLY A 261 4.24 7.98 11.34
N VAL A 262 5.28 8.50 10.70
CA VAL A 262 5.92 7.90 9.52
C VAL A 262 7.42 7.72 9.69
N ALA A 263 8.09 6.92 8.86
CA ALA A 263 9.54 6.71 8.97
C ALA A 263 10.35 7.96 8.56
N SER A 264 9.96 8.64 7.49
CA SER A 264 10.72 9.76 6.91
C SER A 264 9.82 10.99 6.66
N PRO A 265 9.40 11.71 7.71
CA PRO A 265 8.49 12.85 7.52
C PRO A 265 9.17 14.01 6.79
N GLU A 266 8.53 14.51 5.74
CA GLU A 266 8.98 15.69 4.98
C GLU A 266 7.95 16.83 5.04
N TRP A 267 8.37 18.04 5.38
CA TRP A 267 7.49 19.20 5.54
C TRP A 267 7.05 19.80 4.19
N GLY A 268 5.89 20.47 4.19
CA GLY A 268 5.33 21.07 2.97
C GLY A 268 4.54 20.08 2.12
N GLY A 269 3.94 19.08 2.78
CA GLY A 269 3.00 18.17 2.14
C GLY A 269 1.62 18.82 1.94
N PRO A 270 0.77 18.25 1.06
CA PRO A 270 -0.60 18.70 0.91
C PRO A 270 -1.41 18.49 2.19
N ASP A 271 -2.42 19.33 2.36
CA ASP A 271 -3.41 19.14 3.42
C ASP A 271 -4.28 17.90 3.16
N VAL A 272 -4.85 17.36 4.25
CA VAL A 272 -5.65 16.13 4.21
C VAL A 272 -6.83 16.23 3.24
N ARG A 273 -7.47 17.40 3.12
CA ARG A 273 -8.65 17.55 2.27
C ARG A 273 -8.26 17.47 0.80
N SER A 274 -7.18 18.13 0.40
CA SER A 274 -6.67 18.11 -0.97
C SER A 274 -6.20 16.71 -1.38
N ALA A 275 -5.47 16.02 -0.50
CA ALA A 275 -5.02 14.65 -0.74
C ALA A 275 -6.18 13.64 -0.85
N LEU A 276 -7.18 13.69 0.04
CA LEU A 276 -8.36 12.82 -0.07
C LEU A 276 -9.23 13.15 -1.29
N ALA A 277 -9.30 14.43 -1.69
CA ALA A 277 -9.98 14.82 -2.92
C ALA A 277 -9.26 14.25 -4.16
N PHE A 278 -7.93 14.28 -4.18
CA PHE A 278 -7.13 13.65 -5.22
C PHE A 278 -7.38 12.13 -5.28
N LEU A 279 -7.28 11.43 -4.15
CA LEU A 279 -7.53 9.98 -4.07
C LEU A 279 -8.89 9.61 -4.66
N ARG A 280 -9.95 10.32 -4.28
CA ARG A 280 -11.31 10.09 -4.79
C ARG A 280 -11.39 10.18 -6.31
N LEU A 281 -10.63 11.06 -6.96
CA LEU A 281 -10.65 11.24 -8.41
C LEU A 281 -9.94 10.11 -9.18
N LEU A 282 -9.20 9.25 -8.48
CA LEU A 282 -8.55 8.07 -9.06
C LEU A 282 -9.53 6.92 -9.34
N TRP A 283 -10.83 7.05 -9.04
CA TRP A 283 -11.87 6.06 -9.40
C TRP A 283 -11.88 5.71 -10.90
N ARG A 284 -11.40 6.65 -11.72
CA ARG A 284 -11.30 6.54 -13.18
C ARG A 284 -10.20 5.57 -13.63
N LEU A 285 -9.21 5.27 -12.78
CA LEU A 285 -8.12 4.34 -13.06
C LEU A 285 -8.51 2.89 -12.75
N ASP A 286 -7.93 1.94 -13.49
CA ASP A 286 -8.13 0.52 -13.23
C ASP A 286 -7.23 0.00 -12.11
N ILE A 287 -7.59 0.32 -10.86
CA ILE A 287 -6.80 -0.06 -9.69
C ILE A 287 -6.90 -1.58 -9.47
N VAL A 288 -5.78 -2.28 -9.66
CA VAL A 288 -5.66 -3.75 -9.50
C VAL A 288 -4.95 -4.17 -8.21
N HIS A 289 -4.34 -3.21 -7.52
CA HIS A 289 -3.68 -3.39 -6.22
C HIS A 289 -3.63 -2.06 -5.48
N VAL A 290 -3.84 -2.09 -4.17
CA VAL A 290 -3.68 -0.95 -3.27
C VAL A 290 -2.65 -1.30 -2.21
N ASP A 291 -1.68 -0.41 -2.00
CA ASP A 291 -0.59 -0.55 -1.02
C ASP A 291 -0.49 0.71 -0.17
N VAL A 292 -0.88 0.63 1.10
CA VAL A 292 -0.82 1.75 2.06
C VAL A 292 0.28 1.47 3.08
N ASN A 293 1.42 2.13 2.99
CA ASN A 293 2.60 1.78 3.78
C ASN A 293 3.08 2.91 4.70
N THR A 294 4.22 2.68 5.36
CA THR A 294 5.02 3.66 6.12
C THR A 294 4.41 4.20 7.43
N VAL A 295 3.22 3.73 7.84
CA VAL A 295 2.69 3.98 9.20
C VAL A 295 3.63 3.39 10.26
N SER A 296 4.17 4.26 11.11
CA SER A 296 5.14 3.97 12.17
C SER A 296 4.57 4.36 13.54
N PRO A 297 3.90 3.43 14.24
CA PRO A 297 3.22 3.69 15.51
C PRO A 297 4.09 4.30 16.62
N PRO A 298 5.39 3.93 16.78
CA PRO A 298 6.25 4.57 17.78
C PRO A 298 6.41 6.09 17.62
N HIS A 299 6.08 6.62 16.44
CA HIS A 299 6.17 8.03 16.14
C HIS A 299 4.82 8.70 15.90
N ASP A 300 3.72 7.95 16.04
CA ASP A 300 2.39 8.48 15.84
C ASP A 300 1.88 9.17 17.10
N LEU A 301 1.44 10.41 16.95
CA LEU A 301 0.91 11.20 18.05
C LEU A 301 -0.61 11.04 18.07
N HIS A 302 -1.14 10.57 19.20
CA HIS A 302 -2.59 10.40 19.39
C HIS A 302 -3.26 9.54 18.31
N GLU A 303 -2.53 8.57 17.75
CA GLU A 303 -3.02 7.65 16.70
C GLU A 303 -3.48 8.39 15.42
N THR A 304 -3.02 9.62 15.20
CA THR A 304 -3.50 10.49 14.11
C THR A 304 -3.20 9.86 12.75
N THR A 305 -1.99 9.34 12.57
CA THR A 305 -1.54 8.71 11.32
C THR A 305 -2.26 7.38 11.10
N GLY A 306 -2.42 6.57 12.14
CA GLY A 306 -3.21 5.33 12.08
C GLY A 306 -4.66 5.55 11.64
N ASN A 307 -5.33 6.56 12.22
CA ASN A 307 -6.70 6.95 11.85
C ASN A 307 -6.77 7.48 10.41
N LEU A 308 -5.78 8.28 9.98
CA LEU A 308 -5.73 8.78 8.61
C LEU A 308 -5.46 7.67 7.59
N ALA A 309 -4.57 6.72 7.89
CA ALA A 309 -4.32 5.55 7.04
C ALA A 309 -5.56 4.65 6.92
N ALA A 310 -6.28 4.42 8.02
CA ALA A 310 -7.56 3.73 7.97
C ALA A 310 -8.56 4.46 7.06
N ARG A 311 -8.61 5.80 7.14
CA ARG A 311 -9.45 6.62 6.24
C ARG A 311 -9.03 6.46 4.77
N VAL A 312 -7.74 6.47 4.44
CA VAL A 312 -7.25 6.22 3.09
C VAL A 312 -7.71 4.84 2.57
N ILE A 313 -7.60 3.79 3.39
CA ILE A 313 -8.06 2.44 3.01
C ILE A 313 -9.57 2.41 2.75
N PHE A 314 -10.39 3.06 3.58
CA PHE A 314 -11.83 3.15 3.32
C PHE A 314 -12.14 3.85 1.99
N GLU A 315 -11.44 4.94 1.66
CA GLU A 315 -11.59 5.62 0.35
C GLU A 315 -11.17 4.69 -0.79
N CYS A 316 -10.06 3.94 -0.65
CA CYS A 316 -9.63 2.95 -1.64
C CYS A 316 -10.67 1.83 -1.87
N LEU A 317 -11.33 1.37 -0.81
CA LEU A 317 -12.41 0.38 -0.93
C LEU A 317 -13.63 0.98 -1.67
N ASP A 318 -13.99 2.24 -1.37
CA ASP A 318 -15.08 2.94 -2.06
C ASP A 318 -14.78 3.18 -3.56
N LEU A 319 -13.53 3.52 -3.89
CA LEU A 319 -13.05 3.59 -5.27
C LEU A 319 -13.21 2.26 -6.01
N ALA A 320 -12.79 1.16 -5.38
CA ALA A 320 -12.88 -0.18 -5.95
C ALA A 320 -14.33 -0.65 -6.16
N ALA A 321 -15.24 -0.27 -5.24
CA ALA A 321 -16.67 -0.52 -5.38
C ALA A 321 -17.30 0.30 -6.52
N SER A 322 -16.87 1.54 -6.72
CA SER A 322 -17.45 2.49 -7.69
C SER A 322 -17.19 2.16 -9.17
N ARG A 323 -16.19 1.32 -9.47
CA ARG A 323 -15.89 0.89 -10.86
C ARG A 323 -16.79 -0.22 -11.38
N ARG A 324 -17.74 -0.69 -10.57
CA ARG A 324 -18.60 -1.85 -10.88
C ARG A 324 -20.06 -1.45 -10.89
#